data_AF-A0A3N5B6N1-F1
#
_entry.id   AF-A0A3N5B6N1-F1
#
_cell.length_a   1.000
_cell.length_b   1.000
_cell.length_c   1.000
_cell.angle_alpha   90.00
_cell.angle_beta   90.00
_cell.angle_gamma   90.00
#
_symmetry.space_group_name_H-M   'P 1'
#
loop_
_entity.id
_entity.type
_entity.pdbx_description
1 polymer ?
#
loop_
_entity_poly.entity_id
_entity_poly.type
_entity_poly.pdbx_seq_one_letter_code
_entity_poly.pdbx_strand_id
1 'polypeptide(L)'
;MISCVSAGDSEMQQVNNDSVDSANQYVEPVKNASFSKVSNTNYLKDSNFTVSLKDENNEVIVNKTVYFTIDDGLVINTTTDGKGSAKLLLNISKGTHTVKYIFNETGFTPFKSSTKVLVITTSNSKIKASAYKSYIGFKKHYSYAKHISFKNTYKITLTADGIPLSNRIVKFTINGKSYSKKTDSKGVASLPIGLKAGRYPIKFSYAGEKNIKKVSGSSIVYVIKGMPKKIIKANSLTYKNKVSAPFKIKLVNGRGNILKNKKVTFTLDGRTYTKYTDNNGIATIYLKLSWGTHSLKVSSAKTSYYKSVLKKYSIHIKSKAVNNGLWMFSSDMKKANLASLKKVGTKHIFLYAKAIDVWGRSDVEKFIKTASGYGIKVHLWMKVFNDDNDKWINPVKKGKINYGLIKSKINLAKEYAKVKGVAGIHFDYLRYPGNAYKYSNGVNAINYFTKAATSAIHAINSRFIVSAAVMPEPSDMKYYYGQDISTMGKCLDVIIPMIYKGNYNAGSSWIQKTTLKFVKKSGHAKIWSGIQTYHSDRSPIKLTSSALLKDADAAAAGGADGVILFRYGLTNLINFNKL
;
A
#
# COMPACT_ATOMS: atom_id res chain seq x y z
N MET A 1 51.77 -31.79 31.91
CA MET A 1 52.95 -32.19 32.71
C MET A 1 53.88 -32.89 31.73
N ILE A 2 55.14 -32.53 31.46
CA ILE A 2 56.21 -31.70 32.08
C ILE A 2 57.19 -31.45 30.90
N SER A 3 57.37 -30.21 30.42
CA SER A 3 58.58 -29.34 30.55
C SER A 3 59.93 -30.08 30.68
N CYS A 4 60.89 -29.88 29.76
CA CYS A 4 62.02 -28.93 29.88
C CYS A 4 63.37 -29.71 29.90
N VAL A 5 64.34 -29.38 29.01
CA VAL A 5 65.62 -28.66 29.29
C VAL A 5 66.71 -29.65 29.78
N SER A 6 67.99 -29.68 29.38
CA SER A 6 69.03 -28.65 29.12
C SER A 6 70.20 -29.25 28.29
N ALA A 7 70.92 -28.46 27.47
CA ALA A 7 72.31 -27.93 27.66
C ALA A 7 73.43 -28.99 27.78
N GLY A 8 74.65 -28.84 27.23
CA GLY A 8 75.31 -27.74 26.54
C GLY A 8 76.68 -28.17 25.96
N ASP A 9 77.40 -27.21 25.38
CA ASP A 9 78.86 -27.00 25.22
C ASP A 9 79.82 -28.22 25.26
N SER A 10 80.82 -28.40 24.40
CA SER A 10 81.87 -27.46 23.96
C SER A 10 82.81 -28.17 22.95
N GLU A 11 83.60 -27.36 22.24
CA GLU A 11 84.52 -27.65 21.14
C GLU A 11 85.65 -28.66 21.44
N MET A 12 86.12 -29.38 20.40
CA MET A 12 87.54 -29.71 20.22
C MET A 12 87.92 -29.99 18.76
N GLN A 13 88.92 -29.22 18.30
CA GLN A 13 90.07 -29.57 17.44
C GLN A 13 89.93 -29.76 15.90
N GLN A 14 90.31 -28.67 15.21
CA GLN A 14 91.31 -28.55 14.11
C GLN A 14 92.42 -29.65 14.16
N VAL A 15 93.01 -30.26 13.10
CA VAL A 15 93.71 -29.76 11.89
C VAL A 15 94.08 -30.98 10.98
N ASN A 16 94.02 -30.78 9.65
CA ASN A 16 94.71 -31.38 8.47
C ASN A 16 95.34 -32.79 8.48
N ASN A 17 95.14 -33.55 7.39
CA ASN A 17 96.17 -33.65 6.32
C ASN A 17 95.68 -34.33 5.03
N ASP A 18 96.08 -33.72 3.91
CA ASP A 18 96.47 -34.28 2.60
C ASP A 18 95.58 -35.27 1.84
N SER A 19 95.01 -34.83 0.71
CA SER A 19 95.57 -35.08 -0.64
C SER A 19 94.52 -34.89 -1.76
N VAL A 20 94.90 -33.99 -2.67
CA VAL A 20 94.51 -33.69 -4.06
C VAL A 20 93.72 -34.79 -4.80
N ASP A 21 92.55 -34.46 -5.40
CA ASP A 21 92.44 -34.23 -6.85
C ASP A 21 91.03 -33.76 -7.34
N SER A 22 91.07 -32.86 -8.33
CA SER A 22 90.08 -32.59 -9.38
C SER A 22 88.69 -31.99 -9.04
N ALA A 23 88.59 -30.67 -9.25
CA ALA A 23 87.60 -29.98 -10.10
C ALA A 23 87.29 -28.59 -9.53
N ASN A 24 88.09 -27.60 -9.92
CA ASN A 24 87.82 -26.20 -9.66
C ASN A 24 86.62 -25.79 -10.54
N GLN A 25 85.39 -25.96 -10.06
CA GLN A 25 84.22 -25.30 -10.65
C GLN A 25 84.31 -23.82 -10.28
N TYR A 26 84.82 -23.01 -11.21
CA TYR A 26 84.64 -21.57 -11.18
C TYR A 26 83.13 -21.30 -11.26
N VAL A 27 82.48 -21.09 -10.12
CA VAL A 27 81.09 -20.63 -10.08
C VAL A 27 81.12 -19.17 -10.48
N GLU A 28 80.75 -18.86 -11.73
CA GLU A 28 80.63 -17.47 -12.16
C GLU A 28 79.72 -16.70 -11.18
N PRO A 29 80.08 -15.44 -10.84
CA PRO A 29 79.26 -14.63 -9.95
C PRO A 29 77.84 -14.50 -10.53
N VAL A 30 76.83 -14.78 -9.70
CA VAL A 30 75.42 -14.67 -10.09
C VAL A 30 75.11 -13.22 -10.42
N LYS A 31 74.69 -12.96 -11.66
CA LYS A 31 74.33 -11.61 -12.16
C LYS A 31 72.92 -11.23 -11.72
N ASN A 32 72.67 -9.94 -11.55
CA ASN A 32 71.36 -9.43 -11.15
C ASN A 32 70.58 -8.93 -12.36
N ALA A 33 69.41 -9.53 -12.62
CA ALA A 33 68.52 -9.06 -13.68
C ALA A 33 67.34 -8.25 -13.12
N SER A 34 66.87 -7.29 -13.89
CA SER A 34 65.66 -6.54 -13.59
C SER A 34 64.82 -6.26 -14.85
N PHE A 35 63.52 -6.12 -14.66
CA PHE A 35 62.63 -5.63 -15.71
C PHE A 35 62.53 -4.12 -15.66
N SER A 36 62.66 -3.48 -16.81
CA SER A 36 62.35 -2.06 -16.97
C SER A 36 60.89 -1.78 -16.60
N LYS A 37 60.64 -0.60 -16.01
CA LYS A 37 59.29 -0.17 -15.64
C LYS A 37 58.37 -0.14 -16.86
N VAL A 38 57.25 -0.85 -16.79
CA VAL A 38 56.22 -0.82 -17.82
C VAL A 38 55.61 0.58 -17.92
N SER A 39 55.77 1.23 -19.07
CA SER A 39 55.33 2.61 -19.31
C SER A 39 53.90 2.71 -19.83
N ASN A 40 53.37 1.65 -20.47
CA ASN A 40 52.01 1.61 -21.01
C ASN A 40 51.14 0.57 -20.30
N THR A 41 49.93 0.97 -19.90
CA THR A 41 48.96 0.09 -19.23
C THR A 41 47.63 -0.02 -19.98
N ASN A 42 47.48 0.62 -21.15
CA ASN A 42 46.27 0.48 -21.98
C ASN A 42 46.64 -0.12 -23.34
N TYR A 43 45.98 -1.21 -23.71
CA TYR A 43 46.31 -2.01 -24.89
C TYR A 43 45.06 -2.27 -25.72
N LEU A 44 45.22 -2.18 -27.05
CA LEU A 44 44.21 -2.72 -27.96
C LEU A 44 44.29 -4.26 -27.91
N LYS A 45 43.16 -4.93 -28.09
CA LYS A 45 43.17 -6.38 -28.29
C LYS A 45 44.13 -6.72 -29.44
N ASP A 46 44.84 -7.83 -29.30
CA ASP A 46 45.81 -8.34 -30.29
C ASP A 46 47.06 -7.44 -30.45
N SER A 47 47.35 -6.61 -29.44
CA SER A 47 48.62 -5.87 -29.35
C SER A 47 49.63 -6.53 -28.40
N ASN A 48 50.90 -6.26 -28.62
CA ASN A 48 51.99 -6.81 -27.81
C ASN A 48 52.17 -6.02 -26.51
N PHE A 49 52.09 -6.71 -25.38
CA PHE A 49 52.68 -6.31 -24.11
C PHE A 49 54.19 -6.59 -24.14
N THR A 50 55.01 -5.63 -23.74
CA THR A 50 56.47 -5.77 -23.84
C THR A 50 57.13 -5.41 -22.52
N VAL A 51 58.06 -6.26 -22.08
CA VAL A 51 58.98 -6.00 -20.96
C VAL A 51 60.41 -6.07 -21.49
N SER A 52 61.29 -5.23 -20.95
CA SER A 52 62.71 -5.22 -21.29
C SER A 52 63.52 -5.72 -20.10
N LEU A 53 64.34 -6.73 -20.34
CA LEU A 53 65.20 -7.38 -19.35
C LEU A 53 66.60 -6.80 -19.43
N LYS A 54 67.15 -6.40 -18.28
CA LYS A 54 68.46 -5.78 -18.17
C LYS A 54 69.23 -6.30 -16.97
N ASP A 55 70.56 -6.21 -17.01
CA ASP A 55 71.42 -6.54 -15.88
C ASP A 55 71.62 -5.35 -14.92
N GLU A 56 72.47 -5.54 -13.89
CA GLU A 56 72.84 -4.51 -12.92
C GLU A 56 73.50 -3.26 -13.52
N ASN A 57 74.15 -3.40 -14.69
CA ASN A 57 74.81 -2.32 -15.41
C ASN A 57 73.88 -1.64 -16.43
N ASN A 58 72.59 -2.03 -16.45
CA ASN A 58 71.56 -1.53 -17.36
C ASN A 58 71.81 -1.93 -18.84
N GLU A 59 72.66 -2.94 -19.07
CA GLU A 59 72.84 -3.60 -20.37
C GLU A 59 71.70 -4.58 -20.64
N VAL A 60 71.37 -4.80 -21.92
CA VAL A 60 70.22 -5.63 -22.31
C VAL A 60 70.56 -7.11 -22.28
N ILE A 61 69.67 -7.91 -21.69
CA ILE A 61 69.82 -9.37 -21.65
C ILE A 61 69.06 -9.98 -22.83
N VAL A 62 69.79 -10.44 -23.84
CA VAL A 62 69.25 -10.98 -25.11
C VAL A 62 69.22 -12.52 -25.11
N ASN A 63 68.34 -13.10 -25.92
CA ASN A 63 68.20 -14.56 -26.11
C ASN A 63 67.93 -15.36 -24.81
N LYS A 64 67.21 -14.77 -23.85
CA LYS A 64 66.81 -15.44 -22.60
C LYS A 64 65.30 -15.56 -22.43
N THR A 65 64.84 -16.58 -21.72
CA THR A 65 63.42 -16.92 -21.58
C THR A 65 62.74 -16.08 -20.49
N VAL A 66 61.61 -15.46 -20.81
CA VAL A 66 60.72 -14.78 -19.87
C VAL A 66 59.37 -15.48 -19.86
N TYR A 67 58.87 -15.80 -18.66
CA TYR A 67 57.60 -16.48 -18.44
C TYR A 67 56.52 -15.48 -18.05
N PHE A 68 55.40 -15.46 -18.78
CA PHE A 68 54.25 -14.60 -18.50
C PHE A 68 53.05 -15.41 -17.99
N THR A 69 52.22 -14.76 -17.19
CA THR A 69 50.91 -15.28 -16.78
C THR A 69 49.90 -14.14 -16.79
N ILE A 70 48.70 -14.38 -17.32
CA ILE A 70 47.58 -13.42 -17.31
C ILE A 70 46.52 -13.93 -16.36
N ASP A 71 46.18 -13.16 -15.33
CA ASP A 71 45.17 -13.51 -14.30
C ASP A 71 45.32 -14.93 -13.74
N ASP A 72 46.56 -15.38 -13.55
CA ASP A 72 46.90 -16.72 -13.03
C ASP A 72 46.46 -17.90 -13.93
N GLY A 73 46.26 -17.63 -15.23
CA GLY A 73 46.01 -18.64 -16.26
C GLY A 73 47.28 -19.34 -16.79
N LEU A 74 47.26 -19.70 -18.07
CA LEU A 74 48.35 -20.42 -18.72
C LEU A 74 49.68 -19.64 -18.68
N VAL A 75 50.78 -20.35 -18.42
CA VAL A 75 52.14 -19.82 -18.52
C VAL A 75 52.56 -19.78 -19.99
N ILE A 76 52.91 -18.59 -20.48
CA ILE A 76 53.39 -18.37 -21.85
C ILE A 76 54.85 -17.93 -21.76
N ASN A 77 55.77 -18.65 -22.41
CA ASN A 77 57.18 -18.26 -22.46
C ASN A 77 57.51 -17.54 -23.77
N THR A 78 58.40 -16.55 -23.71
CA THR A 78 58.94 -15.86 -24.90
C THR A 78 60.39 -15.52 -24.66
N THR A 79 61.20 -15.50 -25.71
CA THR A 79 62.62 -15.16 -25.64
C THR A 79 62.85 -13.67 -25.88
N THR A 80 63.81 -13.06 -25.16
CA THR A 80 64.20 -11.67 -25.39
C THR A 80 64.89 -11.49 -26.75
N ASP A 81 64.47 -10.48 -27.51
CA ASP A 81 65.09 -10.12 -28.79
C ASP A 81 66.45 -9.41 -28.61
N GLY A 82 67.11 -9.02 -29.71
CA GLY A 82 68.39 -8.30 -29.69
C GLY A 82 68.37 -6.93 -28.99
N LYS A 83 67.21 -6.46 -28.52
CA LYS A 83 67.04 -5.27 -27.67
C LYS A 83 66.67 -5.63 -26.23
N GLY A 84 66.83 -6.90 -25.83
CA GLY A 84 66.44 -7.44 -24.54
C GLY A 84 64.94 -7.43 -24.29
N SER A 85 64.10 -7.38 -25.34
CA SER A 85 62.64 -7.23 -25.20
C SER A 85 61.90 -8.57 -25.37
N ALA A 86 61.10 -8.93 -24.37
CA ALA A 86 60.17 -10.06 -24.41
C ALA A 86 58.74 -9.56 -24.67
N LYS A 87 58.01 -10.20 -25.61
CA LYS A 87 56.72 -9.70 -26.13
C LYS A 87 55.60 -10.73 -25.98
N LEU A 88 54.58 -10.40 -25.21
CA LEU A 88 53.37 -11.18 -25.01
C LEU A 88 52.21 -10.62 -25.84
N LEU A 89 51.60 -11.41 -26.72
CA LEU A 89 50.41 -11.01 -27.46
C LEU A 89 49.16 -11.01 -26.55
N LEU A 90 48.48 -9.87 -26.44
CA LEU A 90 47.25 -9.74 -25.63
C LEU A 90 45.98 -10.07 -26.43
N ASN A 91 45.86 -11.32 -26.88
CA ASN A 91 44.61 -11.85 -27.47
C ASN A 91 43.67 -12.39 -26.38
N ILE A 92 43.21 -11.48 -25.52
CA ILE A 92 42.30 -11.80 -24.41
C ILE A 92 41.04 -10.95 -24.51
N SER A 93 40.01 -11.34 -23.76
CA SER A 93 38.79 -10.55 -23.66
C SER A 93 39.07 -9.14 -23.15
N LYS A 94 38.21 -8.17 -23.47
CA LYS A 94 38.36 -6.80 -22.96
C LYS A 94 38.14 -6.79 -21.45
N GLY A 95 38.97 -6.05 -20.73
CA GLY A 95 38.95 -6.06 -19.27
C GLY A 95 40.20 -5.46 -18.66
N THR A 96 40.22 -5.41 -17.32
CA THR A 96 41.46 -5.15 -16.58
C THR A 96 42.05 -6.50 -16.18
N HIS A 97 43.27 -6.77 -16.63
CA HIS A 97 43.98 -8.03 -16.43
C HIS A 97 45.30 -7.78 -15.68
N THR A 98 45.71 -8.72 -14.84
CA THR A 98 47.02 -8.69 -14.19
C THR A 98 47.98 -9.55 -15.01
N VAL A 99 49.02 -8.92 -15.56
CA VAL A 99 50.10 -9.63 -16.25
C VAL A 99 51.27 -9.79 -15.28
N LYS A 100 51.58 -11.03 -14.92
CA LYS A 100 52.75 -11.43 -14.14
C LYS A 100 53.84 -11.86 -15.12
N TYR A 101 55.09 -11.55 -14.81
CA TYR A 101 56.23 -11.94 -15.63
C TYR A 101 57.45 -12.25 -14.77
N ILE A 102 58.13 -13.35 -15.10
CA ILE A 102 59.15 -13.99 -14.29
C ILE A 102 60.36 -14.28 -15.17
N PHE A 103 61.53 -14.00 -14.62
CA PHE A 103 62.83 -14.40 -15.17
C PHE A 103 63.52 -15.32 -14.16
N ASN A 104 63.87 -16.53 -14.60
CA ASN A 104 64.50 -17.55 -13.77
C ASN A 104 65.37 -18.44 -14.67
N GLU A 105 66.64 -18.07 -14.83
CA GLU A 105 67.63 -18.74 -15.66
C GLU A 105 68.92 -18.93 -14.85
N THR A 106 69.64 -20.02 -15.10
CA THR A 106 70.91 -20.33 -14.43
C THR A 106 71.93 -19.20 -14.64
N GLY A 107 72.64 -18.83 -13.58
CA GLY A 107 73.62 -17.72 -13.59
C GLY A 107 73.03 -16.34 -13.26
N PHE A 108 71.72 -16.25 -13.03
CA PHE A 108 71.05 -15.01 -12.60
C PHE A 108 70.21 -15.19 -11.33
N THR A 109 70.08 -14.13 -10.54
CA THR A 109 69.13 -14.10 -9.42
C THR A 109 67.68 -14.08 -9.96
N PRO A 110 66.78 -14.99 -9.52
CA PRO A 110 65.40 -15.03 -10.00
C PRO A 110 64.65 -13.73 -9.69
N PHE A 111 63.91 -13.21 -10.68
CA PHE A 111 63.18 -11.95 -10.55
C PHE A 111 61.74 -12.07 -11.05
N LYS A 112 60.80 -11.51 -10.31
CA LYS A 112 59.36 -11.51 -10.64
C LYS A 112 58.75 -10.13 -10.51
N SER A 113 57.85 -9.79 -11.42
CA SER A 113 57.09 -8.56 -11.36
C SER A 113 55.69 -8.74 -11.94
N SER A 114 54.83 -7.75 -11.76
CA SER A 114 53.47 -7.77 -12.30
C SER A 114 52.91 -6.37 -12.52
N THR A 115 51.97 -6.25 -13.45
CA THR A 115 51.28 -5.00 -13.72
C THR A 115 49.83 -5.23 -14.14
N LYS A 116 48.96 -4.26 -13.87
CA LYS A 116 47.59 -4.28 -14.37
C LYS A 116 47.52 -3.58 -15.72
N VAL A 117 46.97 -4.27 -16.71
CA VAL A 117 46.74 -3.76 -18.06
C VAL A 117 45.24 -3.69 -18.34
N LEU A 118 44.82 -2.64 -19.02
CA LEU A 118 43.47 -2.50 -19.57
C LEU A 118 43.51 -2.92 -21.04
N VAL A 119 42.78 -3.98 -21.38
CA VAL A 119 42.59 -4.44 -22.76
C VAL A 119 41.23 -3.94 -23.27
N ILE A 120 41.23 -3.25 -24.42
CA ILE A 120 40.03 -2.70 -25.08
C ILE A 120 40.02 -3.08 -26.56
N THR A 121 38.84 -3.20 -27.15
CA THR A 121 38.71 -3.52 -28.59
C THR A 121 38.68 -2.27 -29.47
N THR A 122 38.41 -1.10 -28.89
CA THR A 122 38.38 0.18 -29.61
C THR A 122 39.05 1.26 -28.78
N SER A 123 39.65 2.24 -29.44
CA SER A 123 40.28 3.39 -28.78
C SER A 123 39.28 4.48 -28.33
N ASN A 124 37.98 4.30 -28.54
CA ASN A 124 36.99 5.33 -28.27
C ASN A 124 36.63 5.39 -26.78
N SER A 125 36.84 6.55 -26.15
CA SER A 125 36.32 6.85 -24.81
C SER A 125 34.96 7.55 -24.88
N LYS A 126 34.17 7.44 -23.81
CA LYS A 126 32.83 8.03 -23.67
C LYS A 126 32.69 8.71 -22.32
N ILE A 127 32.09 9.90 -22.29
CA ILE A 127 31.65 10.56 -21.05
C ILE A 127 30.12 10.58 -21.00
N LYS A 128 29.56 10.02 -19.93
CA LYS A 128 28.12 10.12 -19.62
C LYS A 128 27.90 11.18 -18.54
N ALA A 129 27.06 12.15 -18.85
CA ALA A 129 26.71 13.25 -17.98
C ALA A 129 25.24 13.65 -18.19
N SER A 130 24.63 14.28 -17.19
CA SER A 130 23.24 14.76 -17.27
C SER A 130 23.10 16.11 -16.58
N ALA A 131 22.02 16.83 -16.88
CA ALA A 131 21.69 18.06 -16.18
C ALA A 131 21.49 17.78 -14.68
N TYR A 132 21.98 18.67 -13.83
CA TYR A 132 22.02 18.45 -12.38
C TYR A 132 21.37 19.59 -11.59
N LYS A 133 20.60 19.24 -10.56
CA LYS A 133 20.01 20.19 -9.61
C LYS A 133 20.76 20.15 -8.27
N SER A 134 21.55 21.19 -8.04
CA SER A 134 22.14 21.51 -6.73
C SER A 134 21.15 22.34 -5.92
N TYR A 135 21.04 22.06 -4.63
CA TYR A 135 20.13 22.78 -3.74
C TYR A 135 20.90 23.47 -2.62
N ILE A 136 20.60 24.75 -2.40
CA ILE A 136 21.19 25.58 -1.34
C ILE A 136 20.11 26.10 -0.40
N GLY A 137 20.48 26.49 0.82
CA GLY A 137 19.56 27.10 1.79
C GLY A 137 19.06 28.49 1.36
N PHE A 138 18.08 29.01 2.10
CA PHE A 138 17.53 30.36 1.93
C PHE A 138 18.36 31.44 2.64
N LYS A 139 19.02 31.12 3.76
CA LYS A 139 19.90 32.05 4.47
C LYS A 139 21.30 32.05 3.80
N LYS A 140 21.86 33.25 3.56
CA LYS A 140 23.26 33.43 3.16
C LYS A 140 24.13 33.07 4.37
N HIS A 141 24.79 31.92 4.34
CA HIS A 141 26.11 31.83 4.96
C HIS A 141 27.08 31.44 3.85
N TYR A 142 27.82 32.46 3.42
CA TYR A 142 29.07 32.31 2.69
C TYR A 142 30.16 31.82 3.66
N SER A 143 31.29 31.40 3.10
CA SER A 143 32.54 30.98 3.75
C SER A 143 32.47 29.70 4.61
N TYR A 144 32.93 28.60 4.01
CA TYR A 144 33.63 27.50 4.69
C TYR A 144 32.95 26.89 5.94
N ALA A 145 31.61 26.79 5.96
CA ALA A 145 30.91 26.10 7.03
C ALA A 145 30.99 24.58 6.85
N LYS A 146 31.93 23.98 7.58
CA LYS A 146 31.81 22.65 8.18
C LYS A 146 30.39 22.53 8.77
N HIS A 147 29.80 21.32 8.71
CA HIS A 147 28.46 20.92 9.21
C HIS A 147 27.31 20.80 8.19
N ILE A 148 27.11 19.54 7.78
CA ILE A 148 25.93 18.91 7.15
C ILE A 148 25.52 19.52 5.80
N SER A 149 26.40 19.31 4.81
CA SER A 149 26.10 19.56 3.41
C SER A 149 25.16 18.48 2.87
N PHE A 150 24.12 18.86 2.12
CA PHE A 150 23.73 17.99 1.03
C PHE A 150 24.98 17.80 0.17
N LYS A 151 25.38 16.56 -0.10
CA LYS A 151 26.48 16.27 -1.03
C LYS A 151 26.07 16.74 -2.43
N ASN A 152 26.24 18.05 -2.68
CA ASN A 152 25.94 18.74 -3.93
C ASN A 152 27.12 18.48 -4.85
N THR A 153 27.11 17.32 -5.48
CA THR A 153 28.23 16.86 -6.29
C THR A 153 27.71 16.57 -7.68
N TYR A 154 28.23 17.30 -8.66
CA TYR A 154 28.08 16.97 -10.06
C TYR A 154 28.94 15.75 -10.38
N LYS A 155 28.39 14.79 -11.10
CA LYS A 155 29.08 13.53 -11.41
C LYS A 155 29.00 13.25 -12.90
N ILE A 156 30.10 12.76 -13.44
CA ILE A 156 30.19 12.20 -14.79
C ILE A 156 30.81 10.83 -14.69
N THR A 157 30.50 9.95 -15.64
CA THR A 157 31.15 8.64 -15.78
C THR A 157 31.99 8.64 -17.04
N LEU A 158 33.26 8.24 -16.93
CA LEU A 158 34.21 8.07 -18.01
C LEU A 158 34.48 6.58 -18.25
N THR A 159 34.29 6.14 -19.48
CA THR A 159 34.56 4.75 -19.89
C THR A 159 35.35 4.69 -21.20
N ALA A 160 36.04 3.58 -21.44
CA ALA A 160 36.55 3.18 -22.76
C ALA A 160 36.01 1.79 -23.07
N ASP A 161 35.40 1.61 -24.25
CA ASP A 161 34.77 0.32 -24.65
C ASP A 161 33.80 -0.28 -23.59
N GLY A 162 33.13 0.61 -22.85
CA GLY A 162 32.22 0.24 -21.75
C GLY A 162 32.89 -0.03 -20.40
N ILE A 163 34.22 -0.10 -20.34
CA ILE A 163 35.00 -0.34 -19.13
C ILE A 163 35.24 0.99 -18.39
N PRO A 164 35.01 1.07 -17.06
CA PRO A 164 35.29 2.28 -16.30
C PRO A 164 36.78 2.61 -16.22
N LEU A 165 37.13 3.86 -16.57
CA LEU A 165 38.51 4.34 -16.46
C LEU A 165 38.76 4.91 -15.06
N SER A 166 39.41 4.15 -14.18
CA SER A 166 39.73 4.55 -12.79
C SER A 166 40.96 5.44 -12.69
N ASN A 167 41.03 6.39 -11.75
CA ASN A 167 42.21 7.22 -11.51
C ASN A 167 42.64 8.13 -12.68
N ARG A 168 41.74 8.38 -13.65
CA ARG A 168 41.96 9.27 -14.82
C ARG A 168 41.51 10.68 -14.49
N ILE A 169 42.25 11.68 -14.97
CA ILE A 169 41.94 13.09 -14.73
C ILE A 169 40.88 13.56 -15.72
N VAL A 170 39.77 14.06 -15.18
CA VAL A 170 38.74 14.79 -15.93
C VAL A 170 38.81 16.26 -15.52
N LYS A 171 38.98 17.12 -16.52
CA LYS A 171 38.95 18.58 -16.34
C LYS A 171 37.51 19.05 -16.47
N PHE A 172 37.01 19.77 -15.48
CA PHE A 172 35.71 20.43 -15.48
C PHE A 172 35.92 21.94 -15.60
N THR A 173 35.08 22.62 -16.37
CA THR A 173 35.03 24.09 -16.43
C THR A 173 33.60 24.55 -16.16
N ILE A 174 33.41 25.34 -15.11
CA ILE A 174 32.11 25.89 -14.71
C ILE A 174 32.31 27.30 -14.15
N ASN A 175 31.47 28.24 -14.57
CA ASN A 175 31.54 29.64 -14.13
C ASN A 175 32.95 30.27 -14.29
N GLY A 176 33.59 30.02 -15.44
CA GLY A 176 34.94 30.51 -15.76
C GLY A 176 36.10 29.80 -15.03
N LYS A 177 35.83 28.94 -14.03
CA LYS A 177 36.87 28.24 -13.26
C LYS A 177 37.06 26.80 -13.73
N SER A 178 38.31 26.34 -13.72
CA SER A 178 38.68 24.97 -14.10
C SER A 178 39.08 24.12 -12.88
N TYR A 179 38.65 22.85 -12.87
CA TYR A 179 38.92 21.89 -11.80
C TYR A 179 39.33 20.54 -12.38
N SER A 180 40.40 19.94 -11.86
CA SER A 180 40.81 18.58 -12.22
C SER A 180 40.34 17.60 -11.15
N LYS A 181 39.59 16.57 -11.55
CA LYS A 181 39.15 15.50 -10.65
C LYS A 181 39.49 14.14 -11.22
N LYS A 182 40.03 13.28 -10.37
CA LYS A 182 40.30 11.87 -10.69
C LYS A 182 39.01 11.07 -10.63
N THR A 183 38.83 10.15 -11.56
CA THR A 183 37.77 9.15 -11.53
C THR A 183 38.02 8.13 -10.42
N ASP A 184 36.95 7.63 -9.79
CA ASP A 184 37.02 6.49 -8.87
C ASP A 184 37.07 5.14 -9.62
N SER A 185 37.06 4.03 -8.88
CA SER A 185 37.07 2.66 -9.45
C SER A 185 35.88 2.36 -10.37
N LYS A 186 34.81 3.15 -10.32
CA LYS A 186 33.63 3.04 -11.19
C LYS A 186 33.68 4.05 -12.34
N GLY A 187 34.84 4.67 -12.59
CA GLY A 187 35.03 5.66 -13.63
C GLY A 187 34.32 6.99 -13.34
N VAL A 188 33.90 7.24 -12.10
CA VAL A 188 33.11 8.43 -11.76
C VAL A 188 34.01 9.56 -11.29
N ALA A 189 34.01 10.68 -12.00
CA ALA A 189 34.62 11.92 -11.52
C ALA A 189 33.55 12.80 -10.85
N SER A 190 33.88 13.34 -9.67
CA SER A 190 32.94 14.03 -8.78
C SER A 190 33.39 15.47 -8.48
N LEU A 191 32.58 16.46 -8.86
CA LEU A 191 32.82 17.88 -8.63
C LEU A 191 31.82 18.47 -7.61
N PRO A 192 32.25 18.86 -6.40
CA PRO A 192 31.41 19.62 -5.47
C PRO A 192 30.98 20.97 -6.08
N ILE A 193 29.70 21.33 -5.91
CA ILE A 193 29.11 22.56 -6.44
C ILE A 193 28.86 23.55 -5.30
N GLY A 194 29.73 24.56 -5.20
CA GLY A 194 29.66 25.66 -4.23
C GLY A 194 29.37 27.01 -4.90
N LEU A 195 28.28 27.11 -5.66
CA LEU A 195 27.90 28.31 -6.40
C LEU A 195 26.63 28.95 -5.80
N LYS A 196 26.40 30.24 -6.07
CA LYS A 196 25.13 30.93 -5.75
C LYS A 196 24.00 30.38 -6.63
N ALA A 197 22.75 30.66 -6.26
CA ALA A 197 21.60 30.27 -7.08
C ALA A 197 21.72 30.82 -8.51
N GLY A 198 21.45 29.98 -9.52
CA GLY A 198 21.66 30.32 -10.92
C GLY A 198 21.69 29.10 -11.84
N ARG A 199 21.85 29.37 -13.14
CA ARG A 199 21.99 28.36 -14.20
C ARG A 199 23.41 28.44 -14.77
N TYR A 200 24.18 27.37 -14.65
CA TYR A 200 25.59 27.35 -15.02
C TYR A 200 25.85 26.27 -16.08
N PRO A 201 26.27 26.64 -17.30
CA PRO A 201 26.86 25.69 -18.22
C PRO A 201 28.12 25.07 -17.59
N ILE A 202 28.27 23.76 -17.72
CA ILE A 202 29.46 23.03 -17.31
C ILE A 202 30.03 22.29 -18.51
N LYS A 203 31.34 22.45 -18.75
CA LYS A 203 32.09 21.69 -19.73
C LYS A 203 32.98 20.69 -19.01
N PHE A 204 33.25 19.56 -19.63
CA PHE A 204 34.18 18.57 -19.10
C PHE A 204 34.96 17.88 -20.23
N SER A 205 36.20 17.51 -19.96
CA SER A 205 37.08 16.88 -20.92
C SER A 205 38.04 15.90 -20.27
N TYR A 206 38.26 14.79 -20.95
CA TYR A 206 39.35 13.86 -20.72
C TYR A 206 40.34 13.98 -21.88
N ALA A 207 41.61 14.17 -21.58
CA ALA A 207 42.65 14.50 -22.56
C ALA A 207 43.04 13.31 -23.46
N GLY A 208 42.59 12.10 -23.14
CA GLY A 208 43.07 10.87 -23.77
C GLY A 208 44.36 10.37 -23.12
N GLU A 209 44.75 9.17 -23.51
CA GLU A 209 46.04 8.56 -23.21
C GLU A 209 46.42 7.61 -24.36
N LYS A 210 47.60 6.97 -24.31
CA LYS A 210 47.99 6.02 -25.36
C LYS A 210 46.89 4.96 -25.54
N ASN A 211 46.51 4.70 -26.80
CA ASN A 211 45.41 3.80 -27.21
C ASN A 211 43.99 4.21 -26.78
N ILE A 212 43.79 5.34 -26.10
CA ILE A 212 42.46 5.85 -25.72
C ILE A 212 42.31 7.31 -26.16
N LYS A 213 41.42 7.57 -27.11
CA LYS A 213 41.15 8.90 -27.65
C LYS A 213 40.60 9.86 -26.59
N LYS A 214 40.90 11.14 -26.76
CA LYS A 214 40.31 12.25 -25.99
C LYS A 214 38.79 12.32 -26.19
N VAL A 215 38.07 12.82 -25.19
CA VAL A 215 36.63 13.06 -25.28
C VAL A 215 36.24 14.28 -24.45
N SER A 216 35.25 15.03 -24.91
CA SER A 216 34.71 16.18 -24.19
C SER A 216 33.20 16.21 -24.28
N GLY A 217 32.57 17.00 -23.41
CA GLY A 217 31.13 17.22 -23.43
C GLY A 217 30.73 18.42 -22.59
N SER A 218 29.44 18.71 -22.59
CA SER A 218 28.86 19.80 -21.80
C SER A 218 27.50 19.44 -21.25
N SER A 219 27.07 20.16 -20.22
CA SER A 219 25.75 20.03 -19.61
C SER A 219 25.38 21.31 -18.85
N ILE A 220 24.33 21.24 -18.03
CA ILE A 220 23.83 22.37 -17.24
C ILE A 220 23.71 21.96 -15.76
N VAL A 221 24.23 22.81 -14.88
CA VAL A 221 24.02 22.76 -13.44
C VAL A 221 23.07 23.88 -13.02
N TYR A 222 21.94 23.51 -12.43
CA TYR A 222 20.99 24.43 -11.81
C TYR A 222 21.24 24.47 -10.31
N VAL A 223 21.52 25.64 -9.77
CA VAL A 223 21.61 25.88 -8.33
C VAL A 223 20.35 26.57 -7.86
N ILE A 224 19.57 25.89 -7.02
CA ILE A 224 18.21 26.29 -6.65
C ILE A 224 18.12 26.52 -5.15
N LYS A 225 17.52 27.64 -4.72
CA LYS A 225 17.21 27.91 -3.30
C LYS A 225 16.08 27.02 -2.80
N GLY A 226 16.30 26.38 -1.66
CA GLY A 226 15.36 25.53 -0.97
C GLY A 226 15.16 24.19 -1.67
N MET A 227 15.57 23.10 -1.01
CA MET A 227 15.29 21.76 -1.50
C MET A 227 13.76 21.48 -1.37
N PRO A 228 13.09 20.98 -2.41
CA PRO A 228 11.68 20.63 -2.29
C PRO A 228 11.49 19.45 -1.34
N LYS A 229 10.28 19.35 -0.77
CA LYS A 229 9.82 18.20 0.00
C LYS A 229 8.69 17.51 -0.75
N LYS A 230 8.49 16.22 -0.50
CA LYS A 230 7.39 15.42 -1.04
C LYS A 230 6.72 14.65 0.09
N ILE A 231 5.39 14.71 0.14
CA ILE A 231 4.54 13.89 1.01
C ILE A 231 4.02 12.71 0.18
N ILE A 232 4.21 11.50 0.68
CA ILE A 232 3.79 10.24 0.04
C ILE A 232 2.85 9.53 1.00
N LYS A 233 1.72 9.01 0.52
CA LYS A 233 0.82 8.18 1.37
C LYS A 233 1.52 6.85 1.67
N ALA A 234 1.59 6.47 2.94
CA ALA A 234 2.38 5.30 3.39
C ALA A 234 1.51 4.09 3.78
N ASN A 235 0.18 4.18 3.64
CA ASN A 235 -0.73 3.05 3.78
C ASN A 235 -1.93 3.17 2.84
N SER A 236 -2.54 2.02 2.52
CA SER A 236 -3.83 1.92 1.84
C SER A 236 -4.80 1.20 2.78
N LEU A 237 -5.68 1.94 3.44
CA LEU A 237 -6.71 1.40 4.33
C LEU A 237 -8.09 1.93 3.91
N THR A 238 -9.09 1.06 4.00
CA THR A 238 -10.50 1.44 3.94
C THR A 238 -10.97 1.83 5.33
N TYR A 239 -11.37 3.09 5.49
CA TYR A 239 -11.86 3.60 6.77
C TYR A 239 -13.33 3.25 6.97
N LYS A 240 -13.72 2.96 8.22
CA LYS A 240 -15.07 2.54 8.61
C LYS A 240 -15.67 3.55 9.60
N ASN A 241 -16.99 3.68 9.59
CA ASN A 241 -17.72 4.62 10.45
C ASN A 241 -17.43 4.39 11.93
N LYS A 242 -17.02 5.46 12.61
CA LYS A 242 -16.69 5.54 14.04
C LYS A 242 -15.66 4.50 14.51
N VAL A 243 -14.92 3.88 13.59
CA VAL A 243 -13.80 2.98 13.90
C VAL A 243 -12.50 3.75 13.75
N SER A 244 -11.68 3.73 14.79
CA SER A 244 -10.35 4.36 14.76
C SER A 244 -9.40 3.54 13.90
N ALA A 245 -8.72 4.16 12.94
CA ALA A 245 -7.71 3.52 12.09
C ALA A 245 -6.56 4.49 11.76
N PRO A 246 -5.32 4.00 11.58
CA PRO A 246 -4.17 4.87 11.31
C PRO A 246 -4.19 5.46 9.89
N PHE A 247 -3.76 6.70 9.75
CA PHE A 247 -3.41 7.35 8.48
C PHE A 247 -1.93 7.71 8.51
N LYS A 248 -1.16 7.15 7.57
CA LYS A 248 0.30 7.25 7.54
C LYS A 248 0.76 8.01 6.30
N ILE A 249 1.69 8.93 6.48
CA ILE A 249 2.42 9.58 5.38
C ILE A 249 3.92 9.42 5.57
N LYS A 250 4.67 9.38 4.48
CA LYS A 250 6.13 9.44 4.45
C LYS A 250 6.58 10.80 3.89
N LEU A 251 7.50 11.45 4.58
CA LEU A 251 8.11 12.72 4.16
C LEU A 251 9.52 12.48 3.64
N VAL A 252 9.77 12.90 2.40
CA VAL A 252 11.08 12.82 1.74
C VAL A 252 11.46 14.17 1.15
N ASN A 253 12.75 14.36 0.88
CA ASN A 253 13.22 15.53 0.13
C ASN A 253 13.16 15.32 -1.39
N GLY A 254 13.55 16.33 -2.16
CA GLY A 254 13.57 16.31 -3.63
C GLY A 254 14.49 15.26 -4.26
N ARG A 255 15.37 14.61 -3.48
CA ARG A 255 16.22 13.50 -3.91
C ARG A 255 15.70 12.13 -3.46
N GLY A 256 14.55 12.08 -2.79
CA GLY A 256 13.98 10.85 -2.24
C GLY A 256 14.54 10.45 -0.88
N ASN A 257 15.49 11.20 -0.31
CA ASN A 257 16.02 10.87 1.01
C ASN A 257 14.96 11.16 2.08
N ILE A 258 14.91 10.25 3.05
CA ILE A 258 14.00 10.32 4.19
C ILE A 258 14.29 11.56 5.04
N LEU A 259 13.23 12.24 5.47
CA LEU A 259 13.30 13.37 6.38
C LEU A 259 12.83 12.93 7.77
N LYS A 260 13.76 12.48 8.62
CA LYS A 260 13.50 12.08 10.02
C LYS A 260 13.29 13.28 10.96
N ASN A 261 12.51 13.07 12.02
CA ASN A 261 12.21 14.03 13.09
C ASN A 261 11.77 15.41 12.57
N LYS A 262 10.96 15.45 11.50
CA LYS A 262 10.41 16.67 10.93
C LYS A 262 8.94 16.84 11.27
N LYS A 263 8.57 18.07 11.63
CA LYS A 263 7.20 18.47 11.92
C LYS A 263 6.32 18.36 10.67
N VAL A 264 5.17 17.70 10.83
CA VAL A 264 4.10 17.53 9.85
C VAL A 264 2.79 17.94 10.52
N THR A 265 2.01 18.76 9.81
CA THR A 265 0.72 19.26 10.29
C THR A 265 -0.39 18.63 9.46
N PHE A 266 -1.31 17.96 10.13
CA PHE A 266 -2.52 17.37 9.56
C PHE A 266 -3.71 18.23 9.94
N THR A 267 -4.51 18.66 8.97
CA THR A 267 -5.76 19.40 9.20
C THR A 267 -6.91 18.57 8.64
N LEU A 268 -7.70 17.99 9.53
CA LEU A 268 -8.84 17.12 9.25
C LEU A 268 -10.13 17.88 9.58
N ASP A 269 -10.93 18.18 8.56
CA ASP A 269 -12.19 18.94 8.69
C ASP A 269 -12.05 20.22 9.55
N GLY A 270 -10.96 20.95 9.32
CA GLY A 270 -10.61 22.18 10.05
C GLY A 270 -9.82 21.97 11.36
N ARG A 271 -9.86 20.78 11.96
CA ARG A 271 -9.09 20.48 13.19
C ARG A 271 -7.65 20.11 12.89
N THR A 272 -6.70 20.66 13.63
CA THR A 272 -5.28 20.52 13.35
C THR A 272 -4.56 19.63 14.36
N TYR A 273 -3.71 18.75 13.85
CA TYR A 273 -2.87 17.82 14.59
C TYR A 273 -1.41 17.96 14.14
N THR A 274 -0.50 18.11 15.10
CA THR A 274 0.95 18.15 14.82
C THR A 274 1.58 16.82 15.16
N LYS A 275 2.36 16.26 14.24
CA LYS A 275 3.17 15.05 14.45
C LYS A 275 4.58 15.22 13.91
N TYR A 276 5.48 14.35 14.34
CA TYR A 276 6.84 14.28 13.85
C TYR A 276 7.04 12.96 13.09
N THR A 277 7.83 13.01 12.03
CA THR A 277 8.23 11.81 11.29
C THR A 277 9.22 10.98 12.09
N ASP A 278 9.05 9.67 12.09
CA ASP A 278 10.00 8.72 12.72
C ASP A 278 11.32 8.55 11.92
N ASN A 279 12.13 7.56 12.31
CA ASN A 279 13.38 7.19 11.63
C ASN A 279 13.18 6.75 10.16
N ASN A 280 11.98 6.27 9.81
CA ASN A 280 11.60 5.90 8.45
C ASN A 280 10.96 7.06 7.67
N GLY A 281 10.86 8.24 8.29
CA GLY A 281 10.22 9.42 7.71
C GLY A 281 8.70 9.40 7.79
N ILE A 282 8.11 8.53 8.62
CA ILE A 282 6.67 8.31 8.68
C ILE A 282 6.05 9.13 9.81
N ALA A 283 5.01 9.90 9.49
CA ALA A 283 4.14 10.53 10.49
C ALA A 283 2.75 9.89 10.45
N THR A 284 2.18 9.63 11.63
CA THR A 284 0.91 8.90 11.78
C THR A 284 -0.09 9.67 12.64
N ILE A 285 -1.35 9.73 12.20
CA ILE A 285 -2.51 10.12 13.01
C ILE A 285 -3.55 8.98 12.99
N TYR A 286 -4.40 8.90 14.01
CA TYR A 286 -5.53 7.96 14.04
C TYR A 286 -6.82 8.70 13.69
N LEU A 287 -7.56 8.17 12.73
CA LEU A 287 -8.80 8.75 12.21
C LEU A 287 -9.99 7.93 12.72
N LYS A 288 -10.92 8.57 13.42
CA LYS A 288 -12.22 8.01 13.81
C LYS A 288 -13.30 8.89 13.17
N LEU A 289 -13.77 8.49 12.00
CA LEU A 289 -14.59 9.33 11.11
C LEU A 289 -16.03 8.84 11.06
N SER A 290 -16.99 9.77 10.94
CA SER A 290 -18.40 9.45 10.70
C SER A 290 -18.64 9.06 9.22
N TRP A 291 -19.88 8.76 8.85
CA TRP A 291 -20.26 8.69 7.43
C TRP A 291 -19.98 10.02 6.71
N GLY A 292 -19.78 9.95 5.39
CA GLY A 292 -19.58 11.11 4.53
C GLY A 292 -18.16 11.26 4.00
N THR A 293 -17.86 12.46 3.52
CA THR A 293 -16.58 12.82 2.91
C THR A 293 -15.82 13.76 3.83
N HIS A 294 -14.60 13.36 4.20
CA HIS A 294 -13.73 14.10 5.12
C HIS A 294 -12.52 14.67 4.37
N SER A 295 -12.25 15.95 4.53
CA SER A 295 -11.12 16.64 3.90
C SER A 295 -9.91 16.62 4.81
N LEU A 296 -8.81 16.03 4.33
CA LEU A 296 -7.53 16.00 5.03
C LEU A 296 -6.46 16.77 4.26
N LYS A 297 -5.92 17.81 4.88
CA LYS A 297 -4.74 18.55 4.40
C LYS A 297 -3.53 18.12 5.20
N VAL A 298 -2.42 17.78 4.56
CA VAL A 298 -1.15 17.43 5.21
C VAL A 298 -0.08 18.40 4.72
N SER A 299 0.63 19.05 5.62
CA SER A 299 1.62 20.06 5.28
C SER A 299 2.90 19.94 6.10
N SER A 300 3.99 20.47 5.56
CA SER A 300 5.24 20.67 6.29
C SER A 300 5.82 22.02 5.90
N ALA A 301 5.99 22.90 6.89
CA ALA A 301 6.35 24.31 6.71
C ALA A 301 7.72 24.53 6.06
N LYS A 302 7.95 25.72 5.52
CA LYS A 302 9.26 26.15 5.01
C LYS A 302 10.27 26.17 6.15
N THR A 303 11.51 25.77 5.88
CA THR A 303 12.64 25.93 6.81
C THR A 303 13.75 26.73 6.14
N SER A 304 14.87 26.93 6.83
CA SER A 304 16.08 27.53 6.26
C SER A 304 16.61 26.77 5.03
N TYR A 305 16.30 25.48 4.86
CA TYR A 305 16.83 24.63 3.79
C TYR A 305 15.77 23.99 2.90
N TYR A 306 14.54 23.82 3.39
CA TYR A 306 13.49 23.13 2.65
C TYR A 306 12.34 24.07 2.30
N LYS A 307 11.81 23.95 1.07
CA LYS A 307 10.55 24.60 0.67
C LYS A 307 9.38 23.99 1.44
N SER A 308 8.31 24.73 1.68
CA SER A 308 7.07 24.16 2.20
C SER A 308 6.49 23.10 1.24
N VAL A 309 5.65 22.22 1.75
CA VAL A 309 4.87 21.27 0.94
C VAL A 309 3.48 21.11 1.55
N LEU A 310 2.47 20.96 0.69
CA LEU A 310 1.08 20.70 1.04
C LEU A 310 0.55 19.58 0.13
N LYS A 311 -0.17 18.62 0.71
CA LYS A 311 -0.91 17.60 -0.01
C LYS A 311 -2.33 17.53 0.55
N LYS A 312 -3.32 17.40 -0.32
CA LYS A 312 -4.74 17.23 0.05
C LYS A 312 -5.18 15.79 -0.22
N TYR A 313 -6.04 15.27 0.64
CA TYR A 313 -6.69 13.97 0.55
C TYR A 313 -8.18 14.13 0.81
N SER A 314 -9.00 13.30 0.17
CA SER A 314 -10.42 13.15 0.46
C SER A 314 -10.68 11.72 0.94
N ILE A 315 -11.27 11.56 2.12
CA ILE A 315 -11.53 10.26 2.75
C ILE A 315 -13.05 10.05 2.76
N HIS A 316 -13.51 8.99 2.10
CA HIS A 316 -14.94 8.69 1.96
C HIS A 316 -15.33 7.51 2.84
N ILE A 317 -16.31 7.71 3.72
CA ILE A 317 -16.92 6.68 4.56
C ILE A 317 -18.36 6.49 4.07
N LYS A 318 -18.63 5.41 3.34
CA LYS A 318 -19.95 5.18 2.69
C LYS A 318 -20.97 4.60 3.66
N SER A 319 -22.09 5.29 3.89
CA SER A 319 -23.24 4.72 4.61
C SER A 319 -23.84 3.53 3.85
N LYS A 320 -24.30 2.51 4.58
CA LYS A 320 -25.00 1.34 4.01
C LYS A 320 -26.53 1.47 4.07
N ALA A 321 -27.07 2.31 4.94
CA ALA A 321 -28.51 2.43 5.18
C ALA A 321 -29.18 3.34 4.15
N VAL A 322 -29.42 2.81 2.94
CA VAL A 322 -30.02 3.57 1.82
C VAL A 322 -31.48 3.22 1.55
N ASN A 323 -31.97 2.12 2.12
CA ASN A 323 -33.35 1.64 1.94
C ASN A 323 -34.24 2.09 3.10
N ASN A 324 -34.43 3.41 3.23
CA ASN A 324 -35.09 4.00 4.38
C ASN A 324 -36.59 4.21 4.15
N GLY A 325 -37.39 4.13 5.21
CA GLY A 325 -38.84 4.10 5.08
C GLY A 325 -39.61 4.25 6.37
N LEU A 326 -40.90 3.94 6.31
CA LEU A 326 -41.78 3.95 7.47
C LEU A 326 -42.95 2.97 7.33
N TRP A 327 -43.50 2.55 8.47
CA TRP A 327 -44.82 1.92 8.51
C TRP A 327 -45.92 2.97 8.53
N MET A 328 -47.04 2.65 7.87
CA MET A 328 -48.19 3.52 7.72
C MET A 328 -49.47 2.72 7.90
N PHE A 329 -50.34 3.16 8.81
CA PHE A 329 -51.67 2.58 8.95
C PHE A 329 -52.60 3.03 7.83
N SER A 330 -53.66 2.26 7.61
CA SER A 330 -54.67 2.56 6.59
C SER A 330 -55.32 3.94 6.78
N SER A 331 -55.58 4.35 8.02
CA SER A 331 -56.18 5.64 8.37
C SER A 331 -55.29 6.85 8.04
N ASP A 332 -53.99 6.63 7.85
CA ASP A 332 -53.01 7.68 7.53
C ASP A 332 -52.74 7.80 6.02
N MET A 333 -53.18 6.84 5.20
CA MET A 333 -52.89 6.78 3.75
C MET A 333 -53.25 8.08 3.02
N LYS A 334 -54.49 8.56 3.22
CA LYS A 334 -54.98 9.81 2.58
C LYS A 334 -54.39 11.08 3.21
N LYS A 335 -53.74 10.99 4.37
CA LYS A 335 -53.07 12.10 5.08
C LYS A 335 -51.57 12.20 4.74
N ALA A 336 -51.05 11.27 3.94
CA ALA A 336 -49.62 11.18 3.66
C ALA A 336 -49.14 12.29 2.71
N ASN A 337 -48.19 13.13 3.18
CA ASN A 337 -47.53 14.11 2.31
C ASN A 337 -46.30 13.47 1.62
N LEU A 338 -46.53 12.87 0.45
CA LEU A 338 -45.50 12.14 -0.31
C LEU A 338 -44.34 13.03 -0.77
N ALA A 339 -44.61 14.30 -1.12
CA ALA A 339 -43.57 15.25 -1.51
C ALA A 339 -42.61 15.55 -0.34
N SER A 340 -43.15 15.71 0.87
CA SER A 340 -42.35 15.90 2.08
C SER A 340 -41.51 14.66 2.41
N LEU A 341 -42.10 13.46 2.27
CA LEU A 341 -41.38 12.19 2.47
C LEU A 341 -40.23 12.03 1.46
N LYS A 342 -40.45 12.39 0.19
CA LYS A 342 -39.41 12.41 -0.83
C LYS A 342 -38.28 13.38 -0.49
N LYS A 343 -38.59 14.60 -0.06
CA LYS A 343 -37.60 15.63 0.31
C LYS A 343 -36.65 15.14 1.40
N VAL A 344 -37.16 14.37 2.36
CA VAL A 344 -36.37 13.80 3.46
C VAL A 344 -35.73 12.45 3.14
N GLY A 345 -35.83 11.96 1.91
CA GLY A 345 -35.12 10.76 1.45
C GLY A 345 -35.83 9.43 1.74
N THR A 346 -37.13 9.43 2.05
CA THR A 346 -37.93 8.21 2.19
C THR A 346 -37.97 7.44 0.86
N LYS A 347 -37.72 6.14 0.92
CA LYS A 347 -37.71 5.22 -0.23
C LYS A 347 -38.79 4.13 -0.12
N HIS A 348 -39.22 3.80 1.09
CA HIS A 348 -40.16 2.71 1.35
C HIS A 348 -41.33 3.15 2.24
N ILE A 349 -42.54 2.72 1.90
CA ILE A 349 -43.71 2.78 2.79
C ILE A 349 -44.24 1.37 2.94
N PHE A 350 -44.42 0.93 4.18
CA PHE A 350 -45.14 -0.30 4.51
C PHE A 350 -46.58 0.08 4.88
N LEU A 351 -47.48 0.04 3.89
CA LEU A 351 -48.87 0.45 4.04
C LEU A 351 -49.71 -0.72 4.54
N TYR A 352 -50.42 -0.54 5.65
CA TYR A 352 -51.27 -1.59 6.21
C TYR A 352 -52.33 -2.06 5.20
N ALA A 353 -52.35 -3.36 4.89
CA ALA A 353 -53.15 -3.91 3.80
C ALA A 353 -54.67 -3.71 3.99
N LYS A 354 -55.13 -3.52 5.24
CA LYS A 354 -56.49 -3.09 5.59
C LYS A 354 -56.95 -1.81 4.86
N ALA A 355 -56.02 -1.04 4.29
CA ALA A 355 -56.35 0.09 3.42
C ALA A 355 -57.22 -0.32 2.21
N ILE A 356 -57.12 -1.57 1.73
CA ILE A 356 -57.96 -2.09 0.66
C ILE A 356 -59.42 -2.19 1.12
N ASP A 357 -59.65 -2.68 2.34
CA ASP A 357 -61.00 -2.80 2.90
C ASP A 357 -61.59 -1.43 3.26
N VAL A 358 -60.76 -0.52 3.76
CA VAL A 358 -61.19 0.81 4.21
C VAL A 358 -61.43 1.79 3.05
N TRP A 359 -60.58 1.75 2.03
CA TRP A 359 -60.59 2.76 0.95
C TRP A 359 -60.90 2.18 -0.43
N GLY A 360 -60.92 0.85 -0.57
CA GLY A 360 -61.05 0.19 -1.86
C GLY A 360 -59.71 0.02 -2.57
N ARG A 361 -59.61 -1.07 -3.35
CA ARG A 361 -58.40 -1.41 -4.11
C ARG A 361 -57.95 -0.31 -5.07
N SER A 362 -58.90 0.34 -5.77
CA SER A 362 -58.60 1.40 -6.74
C SER A 362 -57.87 2.60 -6.09
N ASP A 363 -58.34 3.04 -4.92
CA ASP A 363 -57.70 4.13 -4.18
C ASP A 363 -56.29 3.75 -3.70
N VAL A 364 -56.10 2.51 -3.23
CA VAL A 364 -54.78 2.00 -2.86
C VAL A 364 -53.84 1.97 -4.06
N GLU A 365 -54.28 1.48 -5.22
CA GLU A 365 -53.48 1.47 -6.45
C GLU A 365 -53.13 2.89 -6.93
N LYS A 366 -54.07 3.85 -6.81
CA LYS A 366 -53.81 5.27 -7.10
C LYS A 366 -52.78 5.89 -6.15
N PHE A 367 -52.86 5.57 -4.87
CA PHE A 367 -51.86 5.99 -3.88
C PHE A 367 -50.47 5.41 -4.21
N ILE A 368 -50.40 4.11 -4.49
CA ILE A 368 -49.16 3.43 -4.87
C ILE A 368 -48.54 4.05 -6.14
N LYS A 369 -49.35 4.31 -7.17
CA LYS A 369 -48.92 4.98 -8.40
C LYS A 369 -48.35 6.37 -8.10
N THR A 370 -49.02 7.14 -7.26
CA THR A 370 -48.58 8.49 -6.87
C THR A 370 -47.26 8.44 -6.10
N ALA A 371 -47.13 7.53 -5.13
CA ALA A 371 -45.89 7.33 -4.37
C ALA A 371 -44.72 6.91 -5.28
N SER A 372 -44.98 6.03 -6.25
CA SER A 372 -44.00 5.62 -7.25
C SER A 372 -43.49 6.78 -8.09
N GLY A 373 -44.35 7.75 -8.45
CA GLY A 373 -43.95 9.00 -9.12
C GLY A 373 -42.96 9.85 -8.31
N TYR A 374 -43.00 9.76 -6.98
CA TYR A 374 -41.99 10.37 -6.10
C TYR A 374 -40.74 9.50 -5.90
N GLY A 375 -40.68 8.31 -6.50
CA GLY A 375 -39.63 7.33 -6.30
C GLY A 375 -39.73 6.60 -4.95
N ILE A 376 -40.93 6.51 -4.39
CA ILE A 376 -41.22 5.81 -3.13
C ILE A 376 -41.90 4.47 -3.46
N LYS A 377 -41.32 3.37 -2.99
CA LYS A 377 -41.85 2.02 -3.14
C LYS A 377 -42.84 1.72 -2.02
N VAL A 378 -44.05 1.31 -2.37
CA VAL A 378 -45.07 0.89 -1.40
C VAL A 378 -45.14 -0.63 -1.32
N HIS A 379 -45.06 -1.16 -0.11
CA HIS A 379 -45.21 -2.58 0.19
C HIS A 379 -46.49 -2.75 1.00
N LEU A 380 -47.27 -3.79 0.70
CA LEU A 380 -48.44 -4.08 1.52
C LEU A 380 -48.01 -4.81 2.80
N TRP A 381 -48.30 -4.18 3.93
CA TRP A 381 -48.05 -4.69 5.26
C TRP A 381 -49.20 -5.61 5.68
N MET A 382 -48.89 -6.90 5.83
CA MET A 382 -49.84 -7.98 6.05
C MET A 382 -49.62 -8.62 7.42
N LYS A 383 -50.67 -8.68 8.24
CA LYS A 383 -50.69 -9.54 9.43
C LYS A 383 -50.88 -11.00 9.04
N VAL A 384 -50.00 -11.88 9.54
CA VAL A 384 -50.02 -13.31 9.20
C VAL A 384 -50.81 -14.11 10.23
N PHE A 385 -50.29 -14.25 11.45
CA PHE A 385 -50.87 -15.06 12.54
C PHE A 385 -51.53 -14.23 13.64
N ASN A 386 -52.07 -13.08 13.23
CA ASN A 386 -52.89 -12.17 14.04
C ASN A 386 -54.00 -11.61 13.14
N ASP A 387 -55.18 -11.34 13.70
CA ASP A 387 -56.28 -10.72 12.96
C ASP A 387 -56.40 -9.22 13.23
N ASP A 388 -57.43 -8.61 12.65
CA ASP A 388 -57.70 -7.18 12.77
C ASP A 388 -58.22 -6.76 14.15
N ASN A 389 -58.65 -7.71 14.98
CA ASN A 389 -59.07 -7.51 16.37
C ASN A 389 -57.93 -7.87 17.34
N ASP A 390 -56.69 -7.94 16.83
CA ASP A 390 -55.47 -8.32 17.55
C ASP A 390 -55.51 -9.71 18.21
N LYS A 391 -56.40 -10.61 17.74
CA LYS A 391 -56.45 -12.00 18.21
C LYS A 391 -55.37 -12.84 17.51
N TRP A 392 -54.62 -13.61 18.30
CA TRP A 392 -53.62 -14.54 17.81
C TRP A 392 -54.24 -15.79 17.17
N ILE A 393 -53.69 -16.19 16.03
CA ILE A 393 -54.14 -17.36 15.28
C ILE A 393 -53.03 -18.40 15.31
N ASN A 394 -53.28 -19.58 15.87
CA ASN A 394 -52.26 -20.62 15.97
C ASN A 394 -52.03 -21.32 14.61
N PRO A 395 -50.80 -21.31 14.04
CA PRO A 395 -50.49 -22.05 12.82
C PRO A 395 -50.37 -23.57 13.03
N VAL A 396 -50.59 -24.06 14.24
CA VAL A 396 -50.60 -25.48 14.62
C VAL A 396 -52.01 -25.86 15.12
N LYS A 397 -52.53 -27.00 14.64
CA LYS A 397 -53.81 -27.59 15.08
C LYS A 397 -53.55 -29.04 15.48
N LYS A 398 -53.89 -29.41 16.72
CA LYS A 398 -53.66 -30.77 17.29
C LYS A 398 -52.21 -31.27 17.10
N GLY A 399 -51.22 -30.42 17.39
CA GLY A 399 -49.79 -30.74 17.28
C GLY A 399 -49.21 -30.82 15.86
N LYS A 400 -50.03 -30.68 14.82
CA LYS A 400 -49.62 -30.68 13.42
C LYS A 400 -49.74 -29.29 12.80
N ILE A 401 -48.92 -29.03 11.76
CA ILE A 401 -49.01 -27.78 10.99
C ILE A 401 -50.42 -27.66 10.39
N ASN A 402 -51.05 -26.51 10.59
CA ASN A 402 -52.36 -26.20 10.01
C ASN A 402 -52.19 -25.72 8.56
N TYR A 403 -51.99 -26.67 7.64
CA TYR A 403 -51.77 -26.35 6.22
C TYR A 403 -52.94 -25.61 5.56
N GLY A 404 -54.18 -25.84 6.00
CA GLY A 404 -55.34 -25.09 5.48
C GLY A 404 -55.25 -23.59 5.78
N LEU A 405 -54.95 -23.24 7.03
CA LEU A 405 -54.70 -21.85 7.44
C LEU A 405 -53.51 -21.24 6.68
N ILE A 406 -52.39 -21.97 6.62
CA ILE A 406 -51.18 -21.50 5.92
C ILE A 406 -51.48 -21.25 4.44
N LYS A 407 -52.16 -22.17 3.75
CA LYS A 407 -52.55 -22.03 2.34
C LYS A 407 -53.44 -20.81 2.13
N SER A 408 -54.41 -20.58 3.02
CA SER A 408 -55.25 -19.38 3.00
C SER A 408 -54.42 -18.09 3.12
N LYS A 409 -53.46 -18.04 4.06
CA LYS A 409 -52.57 -16.88 4.23
C LYS A 409 -51.63 -16.68 3.05
N ILE A 410 -51.12 -17.75 2.42
CA ILE A 410 -50.31 -17.67 1.20
C ILE A 410 -51.16 -17.09 0.04
N ASN A 411 -52.40 -17.55 -0.13
CA ASN A 411 -53.30 -17.02 -1.15
C ASN A 411 -53.58 -15.53 -0.93
N LEU A 412 -53.82 -15.10 0.31
CA LEU A 412 -53.99 -13.69 0.63
C LEU A 412 -52.74 -12.86 0.27
N ALA A 413 -51.54 -13.37 0.58
CA ALA A 413 -50.29 -12.71 0.20
C ALA A 413 -50.13 -12.60 -1.33
N LYS A 414 -50.57 -13.61 -2.09
CA LYS A 414 -50.60 -13.57 -3.57
C LYS A 414 -51.59 -12.53 -4.08
N GLU A 415 -52.78 -12.40 -3.47
CA GLU A 415 -53.76 -11.38 -3.87
C GLU A 415 -53.23 -9.97 -3.62
N TYR A 416 -52.56 -9.73 -2.49
CA TYR A 416 -51.87 -8.46 -2.25
C TYR A 416 -50.73 -8.22 -3.24
N ALA A 417 -49.98 -9.26 -3.61
CA ALA A 417 -48.90 -9.14 -4.60
C ALA A 417 -49.43 -8.80 -6.02
N LYS A 418 -50.72 -9.05 -6.31
CA LYS A 418 -51.36 -8.67 -7.57
C LYS A 418 -51.85 -7.21 -7.59
N VAL A 419 -51.79 -6.47 -6.48
CA VAL A 419 -52.20 -5.06 -6.42
C VAL A 419 -51.28 -4.21 -7.31
N LYS A 420 -51.86 -3.43 -8.22
CA LYS A 420 -51.09 -2.75 -9.27
C LYS A 420 -50.06 -1.78 -8.69
N GLY A 421 -48.81 -1.95 -9.14
CA GLY A 421 -47.69 -1.08 -8.76
C GLY A 421 -47.06 -1.38 -7.39
N VAL A 422 -47.59 -2.35 -6.63
CA VAL A 422 -46.99 -2.76 -5.34
C VAL A 422 -45.54 -3.19 -5.56
N ALA A 423 -44.66 -2.86 -4.61
CA ALA A 423 -43.23 -3.16 -4.70
C ALA A 423 -42.82 -4.44 -3.96
N GLY A 424 -43.75 -5.02 -3.19
CA GLY A 424 -43.46 -6.14 -2.31
C GLY A 424 -44.48 -6.31 -1.19
N ILE A 425 -44.23 -7.30 -0.35
CA ILE A 425 -45.08 -7.66 0.80
C ILE A 425 -44.23 -7.64 2.06
N HIS A 426 -44.75 -6.98 3.10
CA HIS A 426 -44.14 -6.96 4.42
C HIS A 426 -45.00 -7.76 5.39
N PHE A 427 -44.51 -8.93 5.81
CA PHE A 427 -45.17 -9.77 6.80
C PHE A 427 -44.94 -9.24 8.20
N ASP A 428 -46.03 -9.12 8.95
CA ASP A 428 -46.00 -8.80 10.37
C ASP A 428 -46.82 -9.84 11.13
N TYR A 429 -46.59 -9.93 12.44
CA TYR A 429 -47.16 -10.97 13.28
C TYR A 429 -46.90 -12.38 12.70
N LEU A 430 -45.77 -12.56 12.00
CA LEU A 430 -45.25 -13.85 11.57
C LEU A 430 -44.51 -14.51 12.75
N ARG A 431 -45.25 -14.70 13.85
CA ARG A 431 -44.76 -15.17 15.15
C ARG A 431 -45.89 -15.55 16.09
N TYR A 432 -45.53 -16.09 17.25
CA TYR A 432 -46.37 -16.19 18.44
C TYR A 432 -46.25 -14.94 19.34
N PRO A 433 -47.16 -14.72 20.31
CA PRO A 433 -47.08 -13.62 21.28
C PRO A 433 -45.94 -13.74 22.30
N GLY A 434 -45.22 -14.85 22.35
CA GLY A 434 -44.23 -15.15 23.41
C GLY A 434 -44.40 -16.53 24.03
N ASN A 435 -45.30 -17.37 23.49
CA ASN A 435 -45.63 -18.69 24.01
C ASN A 435 -45.37 -19.81 22.98
N ALA A 436 -44.49 -19.61 21.99
CA ALA A 436 -44.24 -20.59 20.94
C ALA A 436 -43.80 -21.96 21.49
N TYR A 437 -43.04 -21.98 22.60
CA TYR A 437 -42.61 -23.19 23.31
C TYR A 437 -43.75 -24.11 23.75
N LYS A 438 -44.99 -23.61 23.86
CA LYS A 438 -46.18 -24.42 24.18
C LYS A 438 -46.69 -25.23 23.00
N TYR A 439 -46.19 -25.01 21.78
CA TYR A 439 -46.72 -25.59 20.56
C TYR A 439 -45.65 -26.38 19.81
N SER A 440 -45.74 -27.70 19.86
CA SER A 440 -44.96 -28.57 18.98
C SER A 440 -45.22 -28.18 17.52
N ASN A 441 -44.17 -28.20 16.68
CA ASN A 441 -44.18 -27.73 15.29
C ASN A 441 -44.40 -26.23 15.04
N GLY A 442 -44.49 -25.36 16.06
CA GLY A 442 -44.70 -23.92 15.86
C GLY A 442 -43.63 -23.24 14.99
N VAL A 443 -42.35 -23.54 15.24
CA VAL A 443 -41.23 -23.04 14.43
C VAL A 443 -41.32 -23.55 12.99
N ASN A 444 -41.62 -24.85 12.81
CA ASN A 444 -41.71 -25.47 11.49
C ASN A 444 -42.85 -24.86 10.66
N ALA A 445 -43.98 -24.54 11.30
CA ALA A 445 -45.11 -23.89 10.64
C ALA A 445 -44.76 -22.47 10.14
N ILE A 446 -44.05 -21.67 10.96
CA ILE A 446 -43.59 -20.32 10.58
C ILE A 446 -42.57 -20.40 9.44
N ASN A 447 -41.59 -21.30 9.53
CA ASN A 447 -40.58 -21.49 8.49
C ASN A 447 -41.21 -21.97 7.16
N TYR A 448 -42.17 -22.90 7.23
CA TYR A 448 -42.90 -23.37 6.06
C TYR A 448 -43.67 -22.24 5.38
N PHE A 449 -44.44 -21.45 6.15
CA PHE A 449 -45.13 -20.27 5.61
C PHE A 449 -44.13 -19.30 4.96
N THR A 450 -43.04 -18.96 5.66
CA THR A 450 -42.03 -18.00 5.18
C THR A 450 -41.47 -18.43 3.83
N LYS A 451 -41.07 -19.69 3.68
CA LYS A 451 -40.53 -20.22 2.43
C LYS A 451 -41.59 -20.25 1.32
N ALA A 452 -42.76 -20.81 1.61
CA ALA A 452 -43.80 -21.01 0.61
C ALA A 452 -44.42 -19.69 0.14
N ALA A 453 -44.72 -18.75 1.06
CA ALA A 453 -45.26 -17.45 0.73
C ALA A 453 -44.26 -16.61 -0.08
N THR A 454 -42.99 -16.59 0.31
CA THR A 454 -41.95 -15.85 -0.43
C THR A 454 -41.80 -16.39 -1.85
N SER A 455 -41.71 -17.72 -2.00
CA SER A 455 -41.64 -18.36 -3.33
C SER A 455 -42.87 -18.03 -4.18
N ALA A 456 -44.07 -18.07 -3.59
CA ALA A 456 -45.31 -17.76 -4.30
C ALA A 456 -45.41 -16.29 -4.74
N ILE A 457 -44.89 -15.35 -3.94
CA ILE A 457 -44.84 -13.92 -4.30
C ILE A 457 -43.81 -13.69 -5.41
N HIS A 458 -42.62 -14.28 -5.32
CA HIS A 458 -41.59 -14.16 -6.36
C HIS A 458 -41.98 -14.82 -7.68
N ALA A 459 -42.82 -15.86 -7.65
CA ALA A 459 -43.41 -16.44 -8.85
C ALA A 459 -44.37 -15.47 -9.58
N ILE A 460 -45.00 -14.53 -8.86
CA ILE A 460 -45.80 -13.45 -9.46
C ILE A 460 -44.87 -12.38 -10.03
N ASN A 461 -43.86 -11.97 -9.27
CA ASN A 461 -42.83 -11.04 -9.73
C ASN A 461 -41.54 -11.22 -8.93
N SER A 462 -40.48 -11.66 -9.60
CA SER A 462 -39.17 -11.92 -8.99
C SER A 462 -38.44 -10.67 -8.49
N ARG A 463 -38.93 -9.47 -8.84
CA ARG A 463 -38.38 -8.19 -8.35
C ARG A 463 -39.04 -7.68 -7.07
N PHE A 464 -40.09 -8.34 -6.60
CA PHE A 464 -40.75 -7.96 -5.34
C PHE A 464 -39.84 -8.18 -4.15
N ILE A 465 -39.88 -7.23 -3.21
CA ILE A 465 -39.20 -7.36 -1.92
C ILE A 465 -40.16 -8.04 -0.95
N VAL A 466 -39.81 -9.23 -0.51
CA VAL A 466 -40.55 -9.96 0.53
C VAL A 466 -39.80 -9.83 1.84
N SER A 467 -40.48 -9.30 2.84
CA SER A 467 -39.85 -8.93 4.09
C SER A 467 -40.69 -9.29 5.30
N ALA A 468 -40.07 -9.39 6.48
CA ALA A 468 -40.81 -9.71 7.71
C ALA A 468 -40.34 -8.90 8.92
N ALA A 469 -41.30 -8.45 9.73
CA ALA A 469 -41.06 -7.91 11.06
C ALA A 469 -40.75 -9.05 12.05
N VAL A 470 -39.67 -8.88 12.82
CA VAL A 470 -39.21 -9.88 13.78
C VAL A 470 -38.86 -9.22 15.11
N MET A 471 -38.96 -9.96 16.21
CA MET A 471 -38.62 -9.45 17.55
C MET A 471 -37.10 -9.15 17.68
N PRO A 472 -36.65 -8.24 18.55
CA PRO A 472 -35.26 -7.78 18.58
C PRO A 472 -34.27 -8.67 19.36
N GLU A 473 -34.67 -9.85 19.86
CA GLU A 473 -33.86 -10.72 20.74
C GLU A 473 -33.40 -12.03 20.05
N PRO A 474 -32.47 -11.98 19.07
CA PRO A 474 -32.15 -13.10 18.17
C PRO A 474 -31.61 -14.38 18.82
N SER A 475 -31.39 -14.40 20.13
CA SER A 475 -31.03 -15.61 20.87
C SER A 475 -32.25 -16.42 21.30
N ASP A 476 -33.38 -15.77 21.54
CA ASP A 476 -34.53 -16.39 22.22
C ASP A 476 -35.77 -16.48 21.31
N MET A 477 -35.68 -15.90 20.10
CA MET A 477 -36.84 -15.77 19.20
C MET A 477 -37.42 -17.12 18.76
N LYS A 478 -36.56 -18.12 18.54
CA LYS A 478 -37.02 -19.46 18.15
C LYS A 478 -37.89 -20.08 19.25
N TYR A 479 -37.53 -19.86 20.51
CA TYR A 479 -38.22 -20.43 21.66
C TYR A 479 -39.52 -19.69 22.01
N TYR A 480 -39.50 -18.35 22.07
CA TYR A 480 -40.67 -17.57 22.48
C TYR A 480 -41.62 -17.21 21.34
N TYR A 481 -41.06 -16.92 20.16
CA TYR A 481 -41.81 -16.33 19.05
C TYR A 481 -41.94 -17.27 17.85
N GLY A 482 -41.21 -18.39 17.84
CA GLY A 482 -41.15 -19.33 16.73
C GLY A 482 -40.38 -18.80 15.51
N GLN A 483 -39.65 -17.69 15.66
CA GLN A 483 -38.91 -17.05 14.57
C GLN A 483 -37.47 -17.56 14.53
N ASP A 484 -37.16 -18.38 13.53
CA ASP A 484 -35.82 -18.90 13.28
C ASP A 484 -35.10 -18.05 12.22
N ILE A 485 -34.37 -17.03 12.68
CA ILE A 485 -33.72 -16.02 11.82
C ILE A 485 -32.78 -16.63 10.78
N SER A 486 -32.02 -17.68 11.14
CA SER A 486 -31.09 -18.34 10.22
C SER A 486 -31.80 -19.06 9.08
N THR A 487 -33.02 -19.55 9.31
CA THR A 487 -33.84 -20.23 8.30
C THR A 487 -34.67 -19.23 7.51
N MET A 488 -35.34 -18.30 8.20
CA MET A 488 -36.13 -17.23 7.57
C MET A 488 -35.27 -16.36 6.64
N GLY A 489 -34.05 -16.03 7.06
CA GLY A 489 -33.12 -15.20 6.30
C GLY A 489 -32.53 -15.84 5.03
N LYS A 490 -32.73 -17.16 4.84
CA LYS A 490 -32.45 -17.83 3.56
C LYS A 490 -33.60 -17.71 2.57
N CYS A 491 -34.79 -17.34 3.05
CA CYS A 491 -36.00 -17.24 2.24
C CYS A 491 -36.36 -15.79 1.93
N LEU A 492 -36.33 -14.91 2.93
CA LEU A 492 -36.72 -13.49 2.80
C LEU A 492 -35.64 -12.65 2.12
N ASP A 493 -36.05 -11.60 1.41
CA ASP A 493 -35.13 -10.60 0.88
C ASP A 493 -34.62 -9.66 1.99
N VAL A 494 -35.49 -9.36 2.95
CA VAL A 494 -35.22 -8.40 4.04
C VAL A 494 -35.81 -8.89 5.36
N ILE A 495 -35.03 -8.83 6.42
CA ILE A 495 -35.49 -8.99 7.81
C ILE A 495 -35.54 -7.62 8.48
N ILE A 496 -36.64 -7.36 9.18
CA ILE A 496 -36.88 -6.10 9.90
C ILE A 496 -36.99 -6.38 11.40
N PRO A 497 -35.89 -6.35 12.16
CA PRO A 497 -35.98 -6.42 13.61
C PRO A 497 -36.66 -5.16 14.16
N MET A 498 -37.67 -5.33 15.01
CA MET A 498 -38.39 -4.25 15.69
C MET A 498 -37.59 -3.78 16.90
N ILE A 499 -36.56 -2.97 16.68
CA ILE A 499 -35.60 -2.52 17.69
C ILE A 499 -36.16 -1.31 18.45
N TYR A 500 -37.23 -1.56 19.20
CA TYR A 500 -38.02 -0.52 19.87
C TYR A 500 -37.42 -0.16 21.23
N LYS A 501 -36.32 0.60 21.23
CA LYS A 501 -35.50 0.86 22.43
C LYS A 501 -36.29 1.29 23.67
N GLY A 502 -37.38 2.03 23.48
CA GLY A 502 -38.23 2.54 24.56
C GLY A 502 -38.88 1.43 25.36
N ASN A 503 -39.38 0.42 24.66
CA ASN A 503 -40.01 -0.76 25.27
C ASN A 503 -39.02 -1.66 26.03
N TYR A 504 -37.73 -1.50 25.77
CA TYR A 504 -36.64 -2.27 26.39
C TYR A 504 -35.82 -1.44 27.39
N ASN A 505 -36.26 -0.21 27.71
CA ASN A 505 -35.52 0.73 28.54
C ASN A 505 -34.03 0.87 28.10
N ALA A 506 -33.80 1.00 26.80
CA ALA A 506 -32.48 0.90 26.18
C ALA A 506 -32.08 2.17 25.41
N GLY A 507 -30.79 2.31 25.11
CA GLY A 507 -30.22 3.44 24.35
C GLY A 507 -29.79 3.10 22.92
N SER A 508 -29.32 4.10 22.16
CA SER A 508 -28.89 3.91 20.76
C SER A 508 -27.72 2.92 20.61
N SER A 509 -26.89 2.73 21.64
CA SER A 509 -25.85 1.70 21.64
C SER A 509 -26.42 0.28 21.56
N TRP A 510 -27.58 0.04 22.17
CA TRP A 510 -28.32 -1.21 22.05
C TRP A 510 -28.82 -1.39 20.62
N ILE A 511 -29.35 -0.35 19.97
CA ILE A 511 -29.75 -0.41 18.55
C ILE A 511 -28.61 -0.88 17.65
N GLN A 512 -27.43 -0.30 17.81
CA GLN A 512 -26.24 -0.68 17.05
C GLN A 512 -25.87 -2.15 17.29
N LYS A 513 -25.77 -2.57 18.56
CA LYS A 513 -25.40 -3.95 18.93
C LYS A 513 -26.42 -4.97 18.42
N THR A 514 -27.71 -4.68 18.56
CA THR A 514 -28.81 -5.55 18.11
C THR A 514 -28.80 -5.67 16.60
N THR A 515 -28.69 -4.56 15.86
CA THR A 515 -28.58 -4.59 14.39
C THR A 515 -27.41 -5.46 13.94
N LEU A 516 -26.23 -5.30 14.56
CA LEU A 516 -25.05 -6.10 14.23
C LEU A 516 -25.26 -7.60 14.47
N LYS A 517 -26.01 -7.99 15.52
CA LYS A 517 -26.36 -9.40 15.77
C LYS A 517 -27.22 -9.97 14.64
N PHE A 518 -28.19 -9.20 14.13
CA PHE A 518 -29.02 -9.62 12.99
C PHE A 518 -28.22 -9.74 11.70
N VAL A 519 -27.37 -8.76 11.39
CA VAL A 519 -26.49 -8.79 10.20
C VAL A 519 -25.61 -10.05 10.18
N LYS A 520 -25.18 -10.54 11.35
CA LYS A 520 -24.38 -11.77 11.46
C LYS A 520 -25.20 -13.05 11.31
N LYS A 521 -26.52 -13.01 11.55
CA LYS A 521 -27.40 -14.20 11.58
C LYS A 521 -28.33 -14.31 10.37
N SER A 522 -28.52 -13.26 9.59
CA SER A 522 -29.56 -13.18 8.57
C SER A 522 -29.32 -13.98 7.29
N GLY A 523 -28.18 -14.66 7.16
CA GLY A 523 -27.85 -15.42 5.96
C GLY A 523 -27.77 -14.50 4.74
N HIS A 524 -28.73 -14.61 3.81
CA HIS A 524 -28.77 -13.82 2.59
C HIS A 524 -29.63 -12.56 2.71
N ALA A 525 -30.57 -12.55 3.65
CA ALA A 525 -31.47 -11.42 3.83
C ALA A 525 -30.72 -10.18 4.29
N LYS A 526 -31.04 -9.04 3.67
CA LYS A 526 -30.60 -7.72 4.12
C LYS A 526 -31.28 -7.34 5.42
N ILE A 527 -30.65 -6.47 6.21
CA ILE A 527 -31.24 -5.99 7.46
C ILE A 527 -31.71 -4.57 7.31
N TRP A 528 -33.01 -4.34 7.45
CA TRP A 528 -33.55 -2.99 7.62
C TRP A 528 -34.05 -2.83 9.06
N SER A 529 -33.40 -2.00 9.86
CA SER A 529 -33.76 -1.91 11.29
C SER A 529 -35.06 -1.12 11.47
N GLY A 530 -36.03 -1.71 12.16
CA GLY A 530 -37.25 -1.06 12.60
C GLY A 530 -37.00 -0.22 13.86
N ILE A 531 -37.28 1.08 13.80
CA ILE A 531 -37.02 2.03 14.89
C ILE A 531 -38.33 2.63 15.40
N GLN A 532 -38.54 2.55 16.71
CA GLN A 532 -39.69 3.17 17.39
C GLN A 532 -39.55 4.69 17.37
N THR A 533 -40.60 5.40 16.99
CA THR A 533 -40.56 6.86 16.81
C THR A 533 -41.01 7.67 18.00
N TYR A 534 -41.35 7.01 19.10
CA TYR A 534 -41.95 7.55 20.31
C TYR A 534 -41.33 6.91 21.56
N HIS A 535 -41.60 7.45 22.74
CA HIS A 535 -40.90 7.09 23.98
C HIS A 535 -41.06 5.62 24.38
N SER A 536 -42.28 5.08 24.37
CA SER A 536 -42.57 3.63 24.52
C SER A 536 -44.05 3.37 24.23
N ASP A 537 -44.48 2.11 24.16
CA ASP A 537 -45.91 1.80 23.97
C ASP A 537 -46.78 2.25 25.16
N ARG A 538 -46.18 2.43 26.34
CA ARG A 538 -46.84 3.03 27.52
C ARG A 538 -46.78 4.56 27.54
N SER A 539 -45.98 5.17 26.66
CA SER A 539 -45.81 6.62 26.54
C SER A 539 -45.68 7.00 25.07
N PRO A 540 -46.81 7.17 24.35
CA PRO A 540 -46.82 7.47 22.92
C PRO A 540 -46.45 8.93 22.61
N ILE A 541 -45.44 9.47 23.28
CA ILE A 541 -44.88 10.81 23.06
C ILE A 541 -43.82 10.71 21.96
N LYS A 542 -43.92 11.54 20.92
CA LYS A 542 -42.96 11.55 19.80
C LYS A 542 -41.55 11.85 20.28
N LEU A 543 -40.57 11.09 19.80
CA LEU A 543 -39.16 11.43 19.96
C LEU A 543 -38.82 12.63 19.07
N THR A 544 -37.85 13.45 19.49
CA THR A 544 -37.35 14.56 18.67
C THR A 544 -36.65 14.04 17.40
N SER A 545 -36.66 14.83 16.32
CA SER A 545 -35.96 14.45 15.08
C SER A 545 -34.47 14.16 15.32
N SER A 546 -33.82 14.87 16.23
CA SER A 546 -32.41 14.65 16.60
C SER A 546 -32.20 13.30 17.30
N ALA A 547 -33.10 12.91 18.21
CA ALA A 547 -33.05 11.60 18.86
C ALA A 547 -33.28 10.46 17.85
N LEU A 548 -34.24 10.62 16.95
CA LEU A 548 -34.52 9.64 15.90
C LEU A 548 -33.38 9.50 14.90
N LEU A 549 -32.77 10.60 14.47
CA LEU A 549 -31.62 10.54 13.57
C LEU A 549 -30.43 9.84 14.24
N LYS A 550 -30.19 10.09 15.53
CA LYS A 550 -29.17 9.37 16.32
C LYS A 550 -29.43 7.87 16.41
N ASP A 551 -30.69 7.45 16.53
CA ASP A 551 -31.07 6.04 16.57
C ASP A 551 -30.92 5.37 15.19
N ALA A 552 -31.33 6.05 14.12
CA ALA A 552 -31.13 5.60 12.75
C ALA A 552 -29.63 5.50 12.38
N ASP A 553 -28.81 6.45 12.80
CA ASP A 553 -27.35 6.41 12.68
C ASP A 553 -26.75 5.20 13.39
N ALA A 554 -27.28 4.86 14.56
CA ALA A 554 -26.83 3.71 15.33
C ALA A 554 -27.15 2.39 14.61
N ALA A 555 -28.33 2.28 14.00
CA ALA A 555 -28.69 1.15 13.14
C ALA A 555 -27.76 1.04 11.93
N ALA A 556 -27.54 2.15 11.20
CA ALA A 556 -26.61 2.19 10.07
C ALA A 556 -25.18 1.79 10.50
N ALA A 557 -24.71 2.26 11.67
CA ALA A 557 -23.44 1.87 12.26
C ALA A 557 -23.38 0.40 12.70
N GLY A 558 -24.52 -0.23 12.94
CA GLY A 558 -24.66 -1.67 13.19
C GLY A 558 -24.60 -2.51 11.91
N GLY A 559 -24.63 -1.86 10.73
CA GLY A 559 -24.53 -2.51 9.43
C GLY A 559 -25.86 -2.67 8.69
N ALA A 560 -26.93 -1.99 9.12
CA ALA A 560 -28.20 -2.03 8.41
C ALA A 560 -28.09 -1.50 6.97
N ASP A 561 -28.79 -2.15 6.05
CA ASP A 561 -29.00 -1.72 4.66
C ASP A 561 -30.14 -0.71 4.52
N GLY A 562 -30.94 -0.52 5.57
CA GLY A 562 -32.07 0.41 5.62
C GLY A 562 -32.56 0.66 7.04
N VAL A 563 -33.32 1.74 7.23
CA VAL A 563 -33.98 2.09 8.49
C VAL A 563 -35.46 2.36 8.22
N ILE A 564 -36.34 1.65 8.90
CA ILE A 564 -37.80 1.82 8.78
C ILE A 564 -38.33 2.38 10.09
N LEU A 565 -39.05 3.50 10.02
CA LEU A 565 -39.61 4.17 11.19
C LEU A 565 -41.02 3.67 11.50
N PHE A 566 -41.25 3.19 12.72
CA PHE A 566 -42.58 2.86 13.22
C PHE A 566 -43.05 4.01 14.12
N ARG A 567 -43.86 4.96 13.62
CA ARG A 567 -44.65 4.95 12.37
C ARG A 567 -45.04 6.35 11.88
N TYR A 568 -45.57 6.46 10.65
CA TYR A 568 -46.23 7.70 10.18
C TYR A 568 -47.40 8.10 11.10
N GLY A 569 -47.67 9.40 11.20
CA GLY A 569 -48.62 9.98 12.15
C GLY A 569 -48.04 10.16 13.56
N LEU A 570 -47.26 9.18 14.04
CA LEU A 570 -46.62 9.18 15.37
C LEU A 570 -45.09 9.37 15.31
N THR A 571 -44.61 10.26 14.45
CA THR A 571 -43.18 10.53 14.29
C THR A 571 -42.90 11.99 13.98
N ASN A 572 -41.70 12.45 14.33
CA ASN A 572 -41.11 13.64 13.74
C ASN A 572 -40.26 13.22 12.54
N LEU A 573 -40.45 13.86 11.38
CA LEU A 573 -39.67 13.50 10.18
C LEU A 573 -38.18 13.72 10.42
N ILE A 574 -37.37 12.78 9.94
CA ILE A 574 -35.91 12.91 9.90
C ILE A 574 -35.45 12.92 8.44
N ASN A 575 -34.35 13.63 8.17
CA ASN A 575 -33.75 13.66 6.86
C ASN A 575 -32.82 12.45 6.68
N PHE A 576 -33.33 11.38 6.08
CA PHE A 576 -32.59 10.18 5.72
C PHE A 576 -31.41 10.46 4.77
N ASN A 577 -31.39 11.57 4.04
CA ASN A 577 -30.21 11.95 3.23
C ASN A 577 -28.99 12.33 4.09
N LYS A 578 -29.16 12.45 5.41
CA LYS A 578 -28.07 12.67 6.38
C LYS A 578 -27.50 11.37 6.98
N LEU A 579 -28.08 10.20 6.65
CA LEU A 579 -27.65 8.88 7.15
C LEU A 579 -26.45 8.28 6.41
#